data_AF-A0A2T9Y5I7-F1
#
_entry.id   AF-A0A2T9Y5I7-F1
#
_cell.length_a   1.000
_cell.length_b   1.000
_cell.length_c   1.000
_cell.angle_alpha   90.00
_cell.angle_beta   90.00
_cell.angle_gamma   90.00
#
_symmetry.space_group_name_H-M   'P 1'
#
loop_
_entity.id
_entity.type
_entity.pdbx_description
1 polymer ?
#
loop_
_entity_poly.entity_id
_entity_poly.type
_entity_poly.pdbx_seq_one_letter_code
_entity_poly.pdbx_strand_id
1 'polypeptide(L)'
;MPDDSATDLEFEQATSGLPLVDVILVTFPLLGKKIAAKLIQGYSKSHDHKEQNLDMNIQWLLLGTTSPFTRVPSNRHTPMDPTKVPERQEAEKELIEKSMGRIKGSERVDVARAIIDGVVMQNAQPGSRWIISDPECYDMLGIFVKHMDEQQLSILRTVLKNPEMRKYVNSDKLEELIVGKDAHLKRRVDPDEFWDTFGLEVANKFNY
;
A
#
# COMPACT_ATOMS: atom_id res chain seq x y z
N MET A 1 18.92 10.09 -2.49
CA MET A 1 19.10 9.61 -1.11
C MET A 1 20.46 8.97 -0.99
N PRO A 2 21.20 9.18 0.10
CA PRO A 2 22.48 8.52 0.31
C PRO A 2 22.31 6.99 0.37
N ASP A 3 23.30 6.23 -0.10
CA ASP A 3 23.27 4.77 -0.04
C ASP A 3 23.75 4.23 1.32
N ASP A 4 23.85 2.90 1.45
CA ASP A 4 24.22 2.25 2.71
C ASP A 4 25.66 2.61 3.18
N SER A 5 26.50 3.11 2.26
CA SER A 5 27.87 3.54 2.54
C SER A 5 27.97 4.96 3.10
N ALA A 6 26.91 5.76 2.93
CA ALA A 6 26.89 7.14 3.37
C ALA A 6 26.96 7.26 4.90
N THR A 7 27.69 8.26 5.35
CA THR A 7 27.91 8.61 6.76
C THR A 7 26.66 9.24 7.38
N ASP A 8 26.59 9.26 8.71
CA ASP A 8 25.49 9.92 9.43
C ASP A 8 25.44 11.43 9.11
N LEU A 9 26.60 12.06 8.89
CA LEU A 9 26.69 13.48 8.53
C LEU A 9 26.07 13.76 7.15
N GLU A 10 26.28 12.87 6.18
CA GLU A 10 25.67 13.01 4.85
C GLU A 10 24.14 12.88 4.92
N PHE A 11 23.61 12.00 5.77
CA PHE A 11 22.17 11.92 6.03
C PHE A 11 21.62 13.16 6.73
N GLU A 12 22.33 13.70 7.71
CA GLU A 12 21.95 14.94 8.39
C GLU A 12 21.92 16.14 7.43
N GLN A 13 22.95 16.28 6.58
CA GLN A 13 22.99 17.32 5.55
C GLN A 13 21.91 17.13 4.48
N ALA A 14 21.62 15.90 4.08
CA ALA A 14 20.56 15.61 3.11
C ALA A 14 19.17 15.89 3.68
N THR A 15 18.99 15.80 5.00
CA THR A 15 17.70 16.02 5.67
C THR A 15 17.52 17.45 6.16
N SER A 16 18.58 18.23 6.41
CA SER A 16 18.47 19.60 6.92
C SER A 16 17.80 20.61 5.98
N GLY A 17 17.76 20.31 4.67
CA GLY A 17 17.02 21.10 3.70
C GLY A 17 15.52 20.80 3.65
N LEU A 18 15.05 19.79 4.38
CA LEU A 18 13.64 19.43 4.43
C LEU A 18 12.88 20.39 5.37
N PRO A 19 11.59 20.62 5.16
CA PRO A 19 10.79 21.42 6.07
C PRO A 19 10.49 20.65 7.36
N LEU A 20 10.35 21.40 8.45
CA LEU A 20 9.82 20.86 9.70
C LEU A 20 8.32 20.55 9.55
N VAL A 21 7.95 19.29 9.76
CA VAL A 21 6.57 18.79 9.62
C VAL A 21 6.18 17.81 10.73
N ASP A 22 4.87 17.70 10.97
CA ASP A 22 4.30 16.73 11.92
C ASP A 22 4.24 15.30 11.35
N VAL A 23 4.13 15.17 10.02
CA VAL A 23 3.98 13.89 9.33
C VAL A 23 4.93 13.79 8.14
N ILE A 24 5.67 12.68 8.03
CA ILE A 24 6.53 12.36 6.91
C ILE A 24 6.00 11.13 6.18
N LEU A 25 5.63 11.30 4.91
CA LEU A 25 5.23 10.21 4.03
C LEU A 25 6.42 9.77 3.15
N VAL A 26 6.89 8.54 3.37
CA VAL A 26 7.91 7.90 2.55
C VAL A 26 7.24 7.02 1.49
N THR A 27 7.36 7.42 0.23
CA THR A 27 6.73 6.74 -0.92
C THR A 27 7.69 5.85 -1.71
N PHE A 28 8.99 5.95 -1.44
CA PHE A 28 10.02 5.16 -2.11
C PHE A 28 10.49 4.00 -1.23
N PRO A 29 11.01 2.92 -1.83
CA PRO A 29 11.53 1.79 -1.08
C PRO A 29 12.70 2.19 -0.18
N LEU A 30 12.60 1.85 1.11
CA LEU A 30 13.77 1.80 1.98
C LEU A 30 14.30 0.36 2.00
N LEU A 31 15.61 0.22 1.83
CA LEU A 31 16.29 -1.06 1.81
C LEU A 31 17.21 -1.13 3.03
N GLY A 32 17.03 -2.15 3.86
CA GLY A 32 17.88 -2.40 5.01
C GLY A 32 17.55 -1.53 6.24
N LYS A 33 17.82 -2.13 7.40
CA LYS A 33 17.64 -1.51 8.72
C LYS A 33 18.42 -0.21 8.88
N LYS A 34 19.65 -0.16 8.35
CA LYS A 34 20.59 0.95 8.58
C LYS A 34 20.12 2.25 7.90
N ILE A 35 19.70 2.19 6.64
CA ILE A 35 19.20 3.37 5.90
C ILE A 35 17.97 3.96 6.58
N ALA A 36 17.01 3.10 6.98
CA ALA A 36 15.83 3.56 7.71
C ALA A 36 16.20 4.27 9.02
N ALA A 37 17.10 3.68 9.81
CA ALA A 37 17.59 4.30 11.04
C ALA A 37 18.28 5.65 10.81
N LYS A 38 19.16 5.73 9.81
CA LYS A 38 19.91 6.94 9.47
C LYS A 38 19.00 8.05 8.95
N LEU A 39 17.97 7.72 8.18
CA LEU A 39 16.96 8.68 7.74
C LEU A 39 16.24 9.32 8.92
N ILE A 40 15.70 8.50 9.84
CA ILE A 40 14.99 8.98 11.03
C ILE A 40 15.91 9.85 11.87
N GLN A 41 17.12 9.35 12.18
CA GLN A 41 18.07 10.06 13.03
C GLN A 41 18.58 11.34 12.39
N GLY A 42 18.88 11.33 11.09
CA GLY A 42 19.32 12.50 10.35
C GLY A 42 18.27 13.60 10.36
N TYR A 43 17.01 13.25 10.09
CA TYR A 43 15.90 14.21 10.15
C TYR A 43 15.69 14.74 11.57
N SER A 44 15.63 13.86 12.57
CA SER A 44 15.49 14.27 13.97
C SER A 44 16.61 15.21 14.40
N LYS A 45 17.88 14.92 14.08
CA LYS A 45 19.03 15.77 14.45
C LYS A 45 19.01 17.12 13.76
N SER A 46 18.77 17.13 12.44
CA SER A 46 18.77 18.36 11.64
C SER A 46 17.64 19.33 12.03
N HIS A 47 16.62 18.83 12.71
CA HIS A 47 15.46 19.60 13.17
C HIS A 47 15.30 19.61 14.70
N ASP A 48 16.32 19.17 15.44
CA ASP A 48 16.35 19.21 16.91
C ASP A 48 16.64 20.65 17.37
N HIS A 49 15.65 21.54 17.24
CA HIS A 49 15.74 22.90 17.76
C HIS A 49 15.56 22.87 19.29
N LYS A 50 16.65 22.56 20.00
CA LYS A 50 16.77 22.69 21.46
C LYS A 50 16.33 24.06 22.01
N GLU A 51 16.24 25.08 21.17
CA GLU A 51 15.79 26.43 21.56
C GLU A 51 14.26 26.54 21.76
N GLN A 52 13.45 25.60 21.27
CA GLN A 52 11.99 25.72 21.31
C GLN A 52 11.28 24.80 22.31
N ASN A 53 11.97 23.88 23.01
CA ASN A 53 11.37 22.97 24.00
C ASN A 53 10.12 22.21 23.47
N LEU A 54 10.04 21.99 22.15
CA LEU A 54 8.96 21.22 21.54
C LEU A 54 9.39 19.76 21.49
N ASP A 55 8.72 18.93 22.29
CA ASP A 55 8.83 17.48 22.20
C ASP A 55 8.12 17.04 20.91
N MET A 56 8.87 17.07 19.80
CA MET A 56 8.36 16.90 18.45
C MET A 56 8.07 15.42 18.18
N ASN A 57 6.80 15.06 18.23
CA ASN A 57 6.36 13.70 17.94
C ASN A 57 6.04 13.53 16.45
N ILE A 58 7.08 13.35 15.62
CA ILE A 58 6.92 13.20 14.16
C ILE A 58 6.33 11.83 13.82
N GLN A 59 5.21 11.83 13.09
CA GLN A 59 4.59 10.62 12.57
C GLN A 59 5.24 10.22 11.23
N TRP A 60 5.82 9.03 11.17
CA TRP A 60 6.41 8.51 9.94
C TRP A 60 5.45 7.51 9.31
N LEU A 61 5.13 7.70 8.03
CA LEU A 61 4.29 6.83 7.24
C LEU A 61 5.09 6.27 6.07
N LEU A 62 5.38 4.97 6.07
CA LEU A 62 6.01 4.32 4.92
C LEU A 62 4.95 3.60 4.08
N LEU A 63 4.90 3.91 2.78
CA LEU A 63 4.16 3.15 1.78
C LEU A 63 4.88 1.85 1.44
N GLY A 64 4.41 0.75 2.03
CA GLY A 64 5.02 -0.57 1.84
C GLY A 64 4.47 -1.36 0.66
N THR A 65 5.21 -2.38 0.23
CA THR A 65 4.76 -3.37 -0.77
C THR A 65 3.87 -4.44 -0.13
N THR A 66 2.92 -4.97 -0.90
CA THR A 66 2.11 -6.15 -0.56
C THR A 66 2.74 -7.46 -1.02
N SER A 67 3.85 -7.43 -1.76
CA SER A 67 4.51 -8.63 -2.30
C SER A 67 4.93 -9.71 -1.29
N PRO A 68 5.23 -9.42 0.00
CA PRO A 68 5.53 -10.45 1.00
C PRO A 68 4.30 -11.24 1.49
N PHE A 69 3.08 -10.78 1.19
CA PHE A 69 1.87 -11.48 1.61
C PHE A 69 1.50 -12.56 0.60
N THR A 70 1.72 -13.82 0.97
CA THR A 70 1.54 -14.96 0.07
C THR A 70 0.15 -15.60 0.17
N ARG A 71 -0.57 -15.43 1.28
CA ARG A 71 -1.93 -15.97 1.48
C ARG A 71 -2.98 -15.18 0.66
N VAL A 72 -4.03 -15.86 0.18
CA VAL A 72 -5.17 -15.22 -0.48
C VAL A 72 -6.46 -15.57 0.28
N PRO A 73 -7.20 -14.58 0.81
CA PRO A 73 -6.80 -13.18 1.00
C PRO A 73 -5.74 -13.02 2.10
N SER A 74 -5.01 -11.90 2.09
CA SER A 74 -4.14 -11.47 3.19
C SER A 74 -4.62 -10.15 3.78
N ASN A 75 -4.63 -10.05 5.11
CA ASN A 75 -4.91 -8.81 5.85
C ASN A 75 -3.67 -8.35 6.65
N ARG A 76 -3.79 -7.26 7.41
CA ARG A 76 -2.66 -6.70 8.19
C ARG A 76 -2.07 -7.64 9.24
N HIS A 77 -2.86 -8.61 9.71
CA HIS A 77 -2.46 -9.64 10.68
C HIS A 77 -1.83 -10.87 10.03
N THR A 78 -1.88 -10.96 8.70
CA THR A 78 -1.28 -12.09 7.98
C THR A 78 0.24 -12.02 8.09
N PRO A 79 0.93 -13.11 8.47
CA PRO A 79 2.39 -13.12 8.50
C PRO A 79 2.97 -12.92 7.10
N MET A 80 4.05 -12.13 7.03
CA MET A 80 4.81 -11.93 5.78
C MET A 80 5.75 -13.11 5.55
N ASP A 81 5.93 -13.50 4.30
CA ASP A 81 6.94 -14.49 3.90
C ASP A 81 8.34 -13.84 3.99
N PRO A 82 9.22 -14.30 4.92
CA PRO A 82 10.52 -13.68 5.15
C PRO A 82 11.48 -13.82 3.95
N THR A 83 11.20 -14.73 3.01
CA THR A 83 12.03 -14.96 1.83
C THR A 83 11.75 -13.95 0.70
N LYS A 84 10.64 -13.21 0.78
CA LYS A 84 10.22 -12.24 -0.25
C LYS A 84 10.68 -10.83 0.12
N VAL A 85 11.54 -10.22 -0.68
CA VAL A 85 12.05 -8.83 -0.47
C VAL A 85 12.56 -8.57 0.98
N PRO A 86 13.48 -9.40 1.50
CA PRO A 86 13.91 -9.36 2.91
C PRO A 86 14.44 -7.99 3.34
N GLU A 87 15.25 -7.32 2.52
CA GLU A 87 15.82 -5.99 2.82
C GLU A 87 14.74 -4.92 3.04
N ARG A 88 13.63 -4.99 2.30
CA ARG A 88 12.48 -4.08 2.52
C ARG A 88 11.78 -4.39 3.82
N GLN A 89 11.60 -5.68 4.14
CA GLN A 89 10.97 -6.08 5.40
C GLN A 89 11.79 -5.65 6.61
N GLU A 90 13.12 -5.66 6.51
CA GLU A 90 14.01 -5.16 7.56
C GLU A 90 13.87 -3.65 7.77
N ALA A 91 13.89 -2.85 6.70
CA ALA A 91 13.68 -1.41 6.78
C ALA A 91 12.29 -1.07 7.36
N GLU A 92 11.27 -1.81 6.94
CA GLU A 92 9.91 -1.65 7.44
C GLU A 92 9.77 -2.01 8.92
N LYS A 93 10.48 -3.05 9.39
CA LYS A 93 10.53 -3.44 10.80
C LYS A 93 11.23 -2.37 11.62
N GLU A 94 12.34 -1.82 11.12
CA GLU A 94 13.05 -0.73 11.78
C GLU A 94 12.19 0.51 11.94
N LEU A 95 11.49 0.92 10.87
CA LEU A 95 10.55 2.03 10.95
C LEU A 95 9.44 1.73 11.95
N ILE A 96 8.86 0.54 12.00
CA ILE A 96 7.82 0.22 12.99
C ILE A 96 8.37 0.27 14.43
N GLU A 97 9.60 -0.20 14.64
CA GLU A 97 10.26 -0.18 15.96
C GLU A 97 10.65 1.24 16.40
N LYS A 98 11.03 2.12 15.45
CA LYS A 98 11.57 3.46 15.73
C LYS A 98 10.62 4.61 15.46
N SER A 99 9.55 4.39 14.72
CA SER A 99 8.72 5.45 14.15
C SER A 99 7.25 5.01 13.98
N MET A 100 6.36 5.98 14.10
CA MET A 100 4.96 5.74 14.38
C MET A 100 4.12 5.55 13.10
N GLY A 101 3.99 4.31 12.62
CA GLY A 101 2.93 3.91 11.69
C GLY A 101 3.37 3.41 10.31
N ARG A 102 2.64 2.47 9.71
CA ARG A 102 2.89 1.96 8.35
C ARG A 102 1.60 1.79 7.58
N ILE A 103 1.62 2.22 6.32
CA ILE A 103 0.49 2.11 5.40
C ILE A 103 0.94 1.34 4.15
N LYS A 104 0.11 0.47 3.61
CA LYS A 104 0.32 -0.09 2.26
C LYS A 104 -0.81 0.39 1.38
N GLY A 105 -0.52 0.96 0.22
CA GLY A 105 -1.52 1.59 -0.63
C GLY A 105 -1.17 1.52 -2.11
N SER A 106 -2.19 1.56 -2.96
CA SER A 106 -2.09 1.86 -4.40
C SER A 106 -2.35 3.35 -4.64
N GLU A 107 -1.77 3.95 -5.69
CA GLU A 107 -1.96 5.37 -6.02
C GLU A 107 -3.38 5.63 -6.53
N ARG A 108 -4.30 6.04 -5.65
CA ARG A 108 -5.63 6.59 -5.97
C ARG A 108 -6.05 7.67 -4.96
N VAL A 109 -6.92 8.58 -5.38
CA VAL A 109 -7.47 9.68 -4.54
C VAL A 109 -8.10 9.16 -3.25
N ASP A 110 -8.82 8.03 -3.29
CA ASP A 110 -9.42 7.43 -2.09
C ASP A 110 -8.38 6.89 -1.11
N VAL A 111 -7.23 6.40 -1.59
CA VAL A 111 -6.12 5.97 -0.73
C VAL A 111 -5.45 7.17 -0.08
N ALA A 112 -5.24 8.25 -0.82
CA ALA A 112 -4.71 9.50 -0.26
C ALA A 112 -5.64 10.06 0.83
N ARG A 113 -6.95 10.09 0.56
CA ARG A 113 -7.95 10.50 1.54
C ARG A 113 -7.97 9.59 2.76
N ALA A 114 -7.94 8.28 2.56
CA ALA A 114 -7.86 7.30 3.65
C ALA A 114 -6.65 7.54 4.56
N ILE A 115 -5.49 7.86 3.98
CA ILE A 115 -4.28 8.20 4.75
C ILE A 115 -4.52 9.46 5.60
N ILE A 116 -5.06 10.51 5.00
CA ILE A 116 -5.29 11.78 5.70
C ILE A 116 -6.37 11.60 6.77
N ASP A 117 -7.56 11.15 6.39
CA ASP A 117 -8.74 11.11 7.24
C ASP A 117 -8.65 10.01 8.31
N GLY A 118 -8.04 8.87 7.98
CA GLY A 118 -7.93 7.72 8.88
C GLY A 118 -6.63 7.70 9.70
N VAL A 119 -5.48 8.00 9.09
CA VAL A 119 -4.20 7.85 9.79
C VAL A 119 -3.72 9.14 10.43
N VAL A 120 -3.81 10.27 9.71
CA VAL A 120 -3.34 11.56 10.20
C VAL A 120 -4.38 12.19 11.12
N MET A 121 -5.62 12.40 10.65
CA MET A 121 -6.64 13.13 11.41
C MET A 121 -7.16 12.37 12.62
N GLN A 122 -7.28 11.04 12.52
CA GLN A 122 -7.71 10.20 13.65
C GLN A 122 -6.54 9.68 14.49
N ASN A 123 -5.31 10.17 14.23
CA ASN A 123 -4.10 9.87 15.00
C ASN A 123 -3.91 8.36 15.26
N ALA A 124 -3.85 7.59 14.17
CA ALA A 124 -3.77 6.13 14.27
C ALA A 124 -2.58 5.70 15.15
N GLN A 125 -2.78 4.63 15.91
CA GLN A 125 -1.82 4.24 16.94
C GLN A 125 -0.40 4.07 16.39
N PRO A 126 0.60 4.64 17.07
CA PRO A 126 2.01 4.41 16.76
C PRO A 126 2.39 2.94 16.63
N GLY A 127 3.27 2.62 15.68
CA GLY A 127 3.70 1.24 15.40
C GLY A 127 2.63 0.36 14.76
N SER A 128 1.44 0.89 14.47
CA SER A 128 0.40 0.15 13.75
C SER A 128 0.75 -0.01 12.27
N ARG A 129 0.36 -1.14 11.69
CA ARG A 129 0.46 -1.43 10.27
C ARG A 129 -0.94 -1.55 9.69
N TRP A 130 -1.20 -0.89 8.57
CA TRP A 130 -2.48 -0.96 7.85
C TRP A 130 -2.30 -1.37 6.39
N ILE A 131 -3.28 -2.09 5.87
CA ILE A 131 -3.43 -2.34 4.43
C ILE A 131 -4.59 -1.47 3.97
N ILE A 132 -4.32 -0.58 3.04
CA ILE A 132 -5.29 0.29 2.41
C ILE A 132 -5.34 -0.09 0.93
N SER A 133 -6.53 -0.41 0.46
CA SER A 133 -6.83 -0.65 -0.95
C SER A 133 -8.27 -0.24 -1.16
N ASP A 134 -8.63 -0.02 -2.42
CA ASP A 134 -10.03 -0.07 -2.83
C ASP A 134 -10.66 -1.37 -2.29
N PRO A 135 -11.80 -1.31 -1.56
CA PRO A 135 -12.50 -2.49 -1.09
C PRO A 135 -13.11 -3.30 -2.24
N GLU A 136 -13.29 -2.72 -3.42
CA GLU A 136 -13.77 -3.43 -4.59
C GLU A 136 -12.64 -4.25 -5.24
N CYS A 137 -12.94 -5.51 -5.59
CA CYS A 137 -12.03 -6.31 -6.40
C CYS A 137 -12.20 -5.93 -7.86
N TYR A 138 -11.12 -5.59 -8.56
CA TYR A 138 -11.14 -5.40 -10.00
C TYR A 138 -11.35 -6.73 -10.71
N ASP A 139 -12.47 -6.86 -11.42
CA ASP A 139 -12.65 -7.92 -12.40
C ASP A 139 -12.26 -7.42 -13.79
N MET A 140 -11.08 -7.84 -14.26
CA MET A 140 -10.60 -7.51 -15.61
C MET A 140 -11.52 -8.05 -16.71
N LEU A 141 -12.16 -9.21 -16.52
CA LEU A 141 -13.12 -9.72 -17.50
C LEU A 141 -14.36 -8.84 -17.54
N GLY A 142 -14.86 -8.41 -16.38
CA GLY A 142 -15.96 -7.43 -16.31
C GLY A 142 -15.62 -6.12 -17.02
N ILE A 143 -14.40 -5.61 -16.82
CA ILE A 143 -13.90 -4.41 -17.51
C ILE A 143 -13.86 -4.63 -19.03
N PHE A 144 -13.34 -5.77 -19.48
CA PHE A 144 -13.25 -6.09 -20.90
C PHE A 144 -14.63 -6.18 -21.55
N VAL A 145 -15.55 -6.95 -20.96
CA VAL A 145 -16.92 -7.12 -21.48
C VAL A 145 -17.63 -5.77 -21.61
N LYS A 146 -17.42 -4.86 -20.66
CA LYS A 146 -18.09 -3.56 -20.65
C LYS A 146 -17.49 -2.54 -21.63
N HIS A 147 -16.17 -2.48 -21.74
CA HIS A 147 -15.50 -1.35 -22.37
C HIS A 147 -14.84 -1.66 -23.72
N MET A 148 -14.74 -2.93 -24.11
CA MET A 148 -14.17 -3.31 -25.40
C MET A 148 -15.18 -3.18 -26.54
N ASP A 149 -14.68 -2.92 -27.74
CA ASP A 149 -15.48 -2.94 -28.96
C ASP A 149 -15.73 -4.37 -29.48
N GLU A 150 -16.62 -4.54 -30.47
CA GLU A 150 -16.96 -5.86 -31.01
C GLU A 150 -15.77 -6.61 -31.62
N GLN A 151 -14.79 -5.89 -32.17
CA GLN A 151 -13.60 -6.53 -32.72
C GLN A 151 -12.79 -7.18 -31.59
N GLN A 152 -12.59 -6.46 -30.49
CA GLN A 152 -11.90 -6.95 -29.29
C GLN A 152 -12.70 -8.06 -28.58
N LEU A 153 -14.02 -7.91 -28.48
CA LEU A 153 -14.89 -8.94 -27.89
C LEU A 153 -14.89 -10.23 -28.73
N SER A 154 -14.73 -10.15 -30.06
CA SER A 154 -14.59 -11.35 -30.91
C SER A 154 -13.34 -12.17 -30.58
N ILE A 155 -12.24 -11.51 -30.20
CA ILE A 155 -11.01 -12.16 -29.74
C ILE A 155 -11.28 -12.86 -28.41
N LEU A 156 -11.93 -12.16 -27.47
CA LEU A 156 -12.28 -12.73 -26.17
C LEU A 156 -13.19 -13.96 -26.33
N ARG A 157 -14.23 -13.90 -27.16
CA ARG A 157 -15.08 -15.06 -27.50
C ARG A 157 -14.28 -16.23 -28.07
N THR A 158 -13.24 -15.97 -28.86
CA THR A 158 -12.35 -17.01 -29.40
C THR A 158 -11.50 -17.64 -28.30
N VAL A 159 -10.95 -16.84 -27.38
CA VAL A 159 -10.18 -17.33 -26.23
C VAL A 159 -11.07 -18.18 -25.29
N LEU A 160 -12.29 -17.73 -25.00
CA LEU A 160 -13.23 -18.43 -24.10
C LEU A 160 -13.62 -19.84 -24.59
N LYS A 161 -13.63 -20.07 -25.91
CA LYS A 161 -13.88 -21.38 -26.52
C LYS A 161 -12.76 -22.39 -26.27
N ASN A 162 -11.57 -21.96 -25.87
CA ASN A 162 -10.50 -22.88 -25.51
C ASN A 162 -10.86 -23.60 -24.20
N PRO A 163 -10.98 -24.95 -24.19
CA PRO A 163 -11.32 -25.70 -22.98
C PRO A 163 -10.36 -25.47 -21.81
N GLU A 164 -9.09 -25.13 -22.07
CA GLU A 164 -8.11 -24.80 -21.04
C GLU A 164 -8.49 -23.56 -20.22
N MET A 165 -9.34 -22.68 -20.75
CA MET A 165 -9.75 -21.45 -20.07
C MET A 165 -10.79 -21.71 -18.98
N ARG A 166 -11.45 -22.88 -18.96
CA ARG A 166 -12.44 -23.25 -17.93
C ARG A 166 -11.89 -23.18 -16.49
N LYS A 167 -10.57 -23.22 -16.30
CA LYS A 167 -9.92 -23.04 -14.99
C LYS A 167 -9.86 -21.58 -14.50
N TYR A 168 -10.09 -20.62 -15.39
CA TYR A 168 -10.05 -19.18 -15.09
C TYR A 168 -11.41 -18.49 -15.25
N VAL A 169 -12.34 -19.07 -16.02
CA VAL A 169 -13.65 -18.49 -16.31
C VAL A 169 -14.78 -19.50 -16.11
N ASN A 170 -15.95 -19.00 -15.74
CA ASN A 170 -17.13 -19.81 -15.42
C ASN A 170 -18.03 -20.15 -16.62
N SER A 171 -17.90 -19.46 -17.77
CA SER A 171 -18.63 -19.78 -19.01
C SER A 171 -17.77 -19.63 -20.28
N ASP A 172 -18.08 -20.42 -21.31
CA ASP A 172 -17.47 -20.40 -22.65
C ASP A 172 -18.16 -19.43 -23.60
N LYS A 173 -19.27 -18.86 -23.15
CA LYS A 173 -19.95 -17.76 -23.80
C LYS A 173 -19.72 -16.49 -23.01
N LEU A 174 -19.42 -15.43 -23.75
CA LEU A 174 -19.16 -14.11 -23.18
C LEU A 174 -20.37 -13.59 -22.41
N GLU A 175 -21.57 -13.84 -22.94
CA GLU A 175 -22.86 -13.37 -22.45
C GLU A 175 -23.32 -14.09 -21.17
N GLU A 176 -22.71 -15.23 -20.87
CA GLU A 176 -22.99 -16.05 -19.69
C GLU A 176 -21.88 -15.93 -18.64
N LEU A 177 -20.86 -15.09 -18.87
CA LEU A 177 -19.82 -14.85 -17.88
C LEU A 177 -20.42 -14.18 -16.65
N ILE A 178 -20.24 -14.82 -15.49
CA ILE A 178 -20.45 -14.16 -14.21
C ILE A 178 -19.16 -13.41 -13.91
N VAL A 179 -19.26 -12.09 -13.71
CA VAL A 179 -18.14 -11.18 -13.42
C VAL A 179 -18.33 -10.48 -12.08
N GLY A 180 -17.29 -9.85 -11.57
CA GLY A 180 -17.27 -9.07 -10.34
C GLY A 180 -17.40 -9.93 -9.08
N LYS A 181 -18.13 -9.41 -8.09
CA LYS A 181 -18.34 -10.07 -6.79
C LYS A 181 -19.01 -11.45 -6.90
N ASP A 182 -19.86 -11.63 -7.91
CA ASP A 182 -20.63 -12.85 -8.13
C ASP A 182 -19.78 -13.95 -8.79
N ALA A 183 -18.64 -13.58 -9.39
CA ALA A 183 -17.67 -14.51 -9.96
C ALA A 183 -16.81 -15.24 -8.90
N HIS A 184 -17.15 -15.10 -7.61
CA HIS A 184 -16.38 -15.60 -6.47
C HIS A 184 -14.90 -15.15 -6.46
N LEU A 185 -14.62 -13.97 -7.05
CA LEU A 185 -13.27 -13.40 -7.03
C LEU A 185 -12.84 -13.15 -5.59
N LYS A 186 -11.71 -13.74 -5.21
CA LYS A 186 -11.08 -13.50 -3.92
C LYS A 186 -10.10 -12.35 -4.08
N ARG A 187 -10.26 -11.31 -3.28
CA ARG A 187 -9.28 -10.24 -3.19
C ARG A 187 -7.92 -10.81 -2.78
N ARG A 188 -6.86 -10.30 -3.41
CA ARG A 188 -5.49 -10.67 -3.03
C ARG A 188 -5.16 -10.18 -1.62
N VAL A 189 -5.56 -8.95 -1.33
CA VAL A 189 -5.45 -8.31 -0.02
C VAL A 189 -6.82 -7.87 0.46
N ASP A 190 -7.03 -7.92 1.77
CA ASP A 190 -8.27 -7.57 2.41
C ASP A 190 -8.11 -6.23 3.17
N PRO A 191 -8.67 -5.13 2.63
CA PRO A 191 -8.55 -3.80 3.24
C PRO A 191 -9.68 -3.47 4.22
N ASP A 192 -10.70 -4.34 4.38
CA ASP A 192 -11.96 -3.99 5.06
C ASP A 192 -11.73 -3.50 6.49
N GLU A 193 -10.84 -4.16 7.24
CA GLU A 193 -10.52 -3.78 8.61
C GLU A 193 -10.10 -2.31 8.73
N PHE A 194 -9.38 -1.76 7.75
CA PHE A 194 -9.00 -0.35 7.77
C PHE A 194 -10.23 0.56 7.64
N TRP A 195 -11.05 0.33 6.61
CA TRP A 195 -12.23 1.14 6.34
C TRP A 195 -13.23 1.07 7.50
N ASP A 196 -13.44 -0.13 8.05
CA ASP A 196 -14.30 -0.37 9.21
C ASP A 196 -13.76 0.30 10.48
N THR A 197 -12.45 0.21 10.74
CA THR A 197 -11.83 0.81 11.94
C THR A 197 -12.01 2.32 11.97
N PHE A 198 -11.86 2.99 10.82
CA PHE A 198 -11.88 4.45 10.74
C PHE A 198 -13.23 5.03 10.27
N GLY A 199 -14.24 4.17 10.07
CA GLY A 199 -15.58 4.59 9.63
C GLY A 199 -15.58 5.32 8.29
N LEU A 200 -14.69 4.92 7.38
CA LEU A 200 -14.50 5.58 6.10
C LEU A 200 -15.31 4.90 4.99
N GLU A 201 -15.80 5.70 4.06
CA GLU A 201 -16.45 5.21 2.84
C GLU A 201 -15.60 5.55 1.61
N VAL A 202 -15.71 4.76 0.54
CA VAL A 202 -15.06 5.04 -0.74
C VAL A 202 -15.88 6.08 -1.49
N ALA A 203 -15.25 7.16 -1.96
CA ALA A 203 -15.94 8.17 -2.76
C ALA A 203 -16.08 7.75 -4.22
N ASN A 204 -15.04 7.13 -4.79
CA ASN A 204 -15.07 6.68 -6.17
C ASN A 204 -15.28 5.17 -6.23
N LYS A 205 -16.53 4.76 -6.41
CA LYS A 205 -16.83 3.36 -6.75
C LYS A 205 -16.59 3.13 -8.23
N PHE A 206 -16.00 2.00 -8.57
CA PHE A 206 -15.84 1.65 -9.98
C PHE A 206 -17.21 1.22 -10.51
N ASN A 207 -17.93 2.15 -11.14
CA ASN A 207 -19.23 1.84 -11.72
C ASN A 207 -19.04 0.96 -12.96
N TYR A 208 -19.27 -0.36 -12.78
CA TYR A 208 -19.56 -1.31 -13.85
C TYR A 208 -20.87 -0.98 -14.55
#